data_AF-A0A1P8Q2F4-F1
#
_entry.id   AF-A0A1P8Q2F4-F1
#
_cell.length_a   1.000
_cell.length_b   1.000
_cell.length_c   1.000
_cell.angle_alpha   90.00
_cell.angle_beta   90.00
_cell.angle_gamma   90.00
#
_symmetry.space_group_name_H-M   'P 1'
#
loop_
_entity.id
_entity.type
_entity.pdbx_description
1 polymer ?
#
loop_
_entity_poly.entity_id
_entity_poly.type
_entity_poly.pdbx_seq_one_letter_code
_entity_poly.pdbx_strand_id
1 'polypeptide(L)' 'MEYEDTLKLIKNKASIEMRLPQWHAHTRIGVNRLNPSSPYLEVRSDNGVIPWIPTYPEMFSTNWQIY' A
#
# COMPACT_ATOMS: atom_id res chain seq x y z
N MET A 1 -6.15 9.57 -1.83
CA MET A 1 -5.71 9.61 -0.41
C MET A 1 -4.24 10.01 -0.40
N GLU A 2 -3.77 10.81 0.55
CA GLU A 2 -2.34 11.18 0.59
C GLU A 2 -1.48 10.04 1.17
N TYR A 3 -0.19 10.03 0.81
CA TYR A 3 0.76 8.99 1.23
C TYR A 3 0.85 8.86 2.76
N GLU A 4 0.94 9.98 3.47
CA GLU A 4 1.05 10.02 4.93
C GLU A 4 -0.21 9.47 5.64
N ASP A 5 -1.40 9.76 5.10
CA ASP A 5 -2.65 9.25 5.64
C ASP A 5 -2.76 7.74 5.46
N THR A 6 -2.36 7.25 4.28
CA THR A 6 -2.33 5.82 3.97
C THR A 6 -1.34 5.09 4.87
N LEU A 7 -0.15 5.66 5.07
CA LEU A 7 0.87 5.11 5.97
C LEU A 7 0.38 5.05 7.42
N LYS A 8 -0.30 6.10 7.91
CA LYS A 8 -0.91 6.10 9.26
C LYS A 8 -2.02 5.06 9.39
N LEU A 9 -2.88 4.93 8.38
CA LEU A 9 -3.99 3.99 8.39
C LEU A 9 -3.51 2.53 8.45
N ILE A 10 -2.49 2.17 7.66
CA ILE A 10 -1.91 0.82 7.64
C ILE A 10 -1.01 0.57 8.87
N LYS A 11 -0.30 1.58 9.39
CA LYS A 11 0.50 1.43 10.62
C LYS A 11 -0.35 1.09 11.84
N ASN A 12 -1.52 1.73 11.98
CA ASN A 12 -2.36 1.59 13.17
C ASN A 12 -3.11 0.26 13.24
N LYS A 13 -3.18 -0.49 12.14
CA LYS A 13 -3.84 -1.80 12.10
C LYS A 13 -2.90 -2.79 11.44
N ALA A 14 -2.30 -3.64 12.27
CA ALA A 14 -1.16 -4.48 11.93
C ALA A 14 -1.34 -5.41 10.70
N SER A 15 -2.56 -5.55 10.19
CA SER A 15 -2.93 -6.43 9.09
C SER A 15 -3.76 -5.74 7.99
N ILE A 16 -3.84 -4.40 7.94
CA ILE A 16 -4.54 -3.76 6.84
C ILE A 16 -3.71 -3.86 5.57
N GLU A 17 -4.33 -4.42 4.54
CA GLU A 17 -3.82 -4.33 3.17
C GLU A 17 -4.84 -3.60 2.30
N MET A 18 -4.34 -2.87 1.30
CA MET A 18 -5.18 -2.10 0.37
C MET A 18 -5.01 -2.62 -1.06
N ARG A 19 -6.09 -2.63 -1.84
CA ARG A 19 -6.05 -2.94 -3.27
C ARG A 19 -6.98 -2.04 -4.06
N LEU A 20 -6.59 -1.69 -5.28
CA LEU A 20 -7.52 -1.14 -6.27
C LEU A 20 -8.35 -2.22 -6.98
N PRO A 21 -9.66 -2.04 -7.17
CA PRO A 21 -10.52 -3.04 -7.81
C PRO A 21 -10.03 -3.53 -9.17
N GLN A 22 -9.44 -2.62 -9.97
CA GLN A 22 -8.89 -2.91 -11.29
C GLN A 22 -7.53 -3.61 -11.28
N TRP A 23 -6.85 -3.71 -10.13
CA TRP A 23 -5.60 -4.43 -10.03
C TRP A 23 -5.82 -5.93 -9.94
N HIS A 24 -4.79 -6.69 -10.30
CA HIS A 24 -4.79 -8.14 -10.16
C HIS A 24 -5.17 -8.57 -8.74
N ALA A 25 -5.87 -9.70 -8.62
CA ALA A 25 -6.45 -10.16 -7.36
C ALA A 25 -5.41 -10.41 -6.26
N HIS A 26 -4.14 -10.60 -6.63
CA HIS A 26 -3.01 -10.80 -5.71
C HIS A 26 -2.17 -9.55 -5.47
N THR A 27 -2.45 -8.45 -6.17
CA THR A 27 -1.76 -7.19 -5.89
C THR A 27 -2.31 -6.58 -4.62
N ARG A 28 -1.44 -6.28 -3.65
CA ARG A 28 -1.79 -5.66 -2.37
C ARG A 28 -0.81 -4.56 -2.04
N ILE A 29 -1.27 -3.59 -1.29
CA ILE A 29 -0.43 -2.58 -0.67
C ILE A 29 -0.37 -2.87 0.80
N GLY A 30 0.85 -2.93 1.31
CA GLY A 30 1.12 -3.01 2.73
C GLY A 30 2.21 -2.04 3.14
N VAL A 31 2.55 -2.09 4.42
CA VAL A 31 3.72 -1.41 4.96
C VAL A 31 4.88 -2.38 5.01
N ASN A 32 6.02 -1.99 4.44
CA ASN A 32 7.28 -2.68 4.67
C ASN A 32 7.72 -2.43 6.12
N ARG A 33 7.94 -3.51 6.88
CA ARG A 33 8.38 -3.46 8.28
C ARG A 33 9.83 -3.94 8.48
N LEU A 34 10.57 -4.19 7.40
CA LEU A 34 11.96 -4.63 7.48
C LEU A 34 12.87 -3.54 8.08
N ASN A 35 12.48 -2.27 7.95
CA ASN A 35 13.12 -1.15 8.65
C ASN A 35 12.12 -0.45 9.58
N PRO A 36 12.04 -0.84 10.86
CA PRO A 36 11.08 -0.28 11.81
C PRO A 36 11.24 1.23 12.03
N SER A 37 12.45 1.77 11.81
CA SER A 37 12.76 3.19 11.97
C SER A 37 12.26 4.04 10.81
N SER A 38 12.06 3.44 9.63
CA SER A 38 11.56 4.14 8.43
C SER A 38 10.64 3.21 7.61
N PRO A 39 9.45 2.90 8.13
CA PRO A 39 8.47 2.11 7.40
C PRO A 39 7.90 2.91 6.22
N TYR A 40 7.77 2.24 5.08
CA TYR A 40 7.23 2.82 3.85
C TYR A 40 6.18 1.90 3.25
N LEU A 41 5.35 2.45 2.37
CA LEU A 41 4.34 1.67 1.64
C LEU A 41 5.01 0.89 0.50
N GLU A 42 4.57 -0.34 0.31
CA GLU A 42 5.03 -1.19 -0.79
C GLU A 42 3.85 -1.88 -1.47
N VAL A 43 3.98 -2.09 -2.76
CA VAL A 43 3.06 -2.87 -3.59
C VAL A 43 3.64 -4.27 -3.72
N ARG A 44 2.92 -5.26 -3.21
CA ARG A 44 3.23 -6.68 -3.30
C ARG A 44 2.37 -7.32 -4.38
N SER A 45 2.96 -8.18 -5.19
CA SER A 45 2.29 -8.95 -6.23
C SER A 45 2.99 -10.30 -6.41
N ASP A 46 2.43 -11.17 -7.25
CA ASP A 46 3.04 -12.47 -7.61
C ASP A 46 4.43 -12.31 -8.25
N ASN A 47 4.69 -11.14 -8.87
CA ASN A 47 5.94 -10.85 -9.56
C ASN A 47 7.01 -10.22 -8.64
N GLY A 48 6.67 -10.01 -7.36
CA GLY A 48 7.57 -9.40 -6.38
C GLY A 48 6.98 -8.16 -5.72
N VAL A 49 7.87 -7.42 -5.06
CA VAL A 49 7.53 -6.29 -4.20
C VAL A 49 8.26 -5.05 -4.69
N ILE A 50 7.53 -3.95 -4.86
CA ILE A 50 8.06 -2.66 -5.27
C ILE A 50 7.65 -1.58 -4.28
N PRO A 51 8.46 -0.53 -4.07
CA PRO A 51 8.05 0.60 -3.24
C PRO A 51 6.83 1.30 -3.85
N TRP A 52 5.96 1.84 -2.99
CA TRP A 52 4.92 2.77 -3.42
C TRP A 52 5.60 4.03 -3.93
N ILE A 53 5.38 4.34 -5.21
CA ILE A 53 5.92 5.55 -5.83
C ILE A 53 4.79 6.58 -5.93
N PRO A 54 4.83 7.68 -5.15
CA PRO A 54 3.75 8.67 -5.08
C PRO A 54 3.66 9.57 -6.33
N THR A 55 4.21 9.14 -7.46
CA THR A 55 4.04 9.79 -8.78
C THR A 55 3.05 9.06 -9.68
N TYR A 56 2.68 7.81 -9.33
CA TYR A 56 1.72 7.05 -10.13
C TYR A 56 0.28 7.53 -9.84
N PRO A 57 -0.52 7.88 -10.87
CA PRO A 57 -1.87 8.39 -10.68
C PRO A 57 -2.78 7.46 -9.87
N GLU A 58 -2.61 6.14 -10.00
CA GLU A 58 -3.38 5.14 -9.27
C GLU A 58 -3.24 5.29 -7.75
N MET A 59 -2.09 5.77 -7.28
CA MET A 59 -1.80 5.95 -5.86
C MET A 59 -2.67 7.03 -5.21
N PHE A 60 -3.16 7.98 -5.99
CA PHE A 60 -4.04 9.05 -5.51
C PHE A 60 -5.52 8.66 -5.48
N SER A 61 -5.85 7.46 -5.98
CA SER A 61 -7.22 6.95 -6.00
C SER A 61 -7.90 7.01 -4.62
N THR A 62 -9.22 7.11 -4.63
CA THR A 62 -10.07 7.05 -3.44
C THR A 62 -10.83 5.72 -3.33
N ASN A 63 -10.77 4.88 -4.38
CA ASN A 63 -11.55 3.65 -4.50
C ASN A 63 -10.81 2.42 -3.94
N TRP A 64 -10.04 2.60 -2.86
CA TRP A 64 -9.27 1.52 -2.27
C TRP A 64 -10.18 0.53 -1.53
N GLN A 65 -10.00 -0.75 -1.80
CA GLN A 65 -10.56 -1.84 -1.00
C GLN A 65 -9.58 -2.16 0.13
N ILE A 66 -10.08 -2.08 1.36
CA ILE A 66 -9.34 -2.33 2.58
C ILE A 66 -9.68 -3.75 3.04
N TYR A 67 -8.66 -4.57 3.29
CA TYR A 67 -8.76 -5.94 3.80
C TYR A 67 -8.21 -6.02 5.22
#